data_AF-A0AA37RJT9-F1
#
_entry.id   AF-A0AA37RJT9-F1
#
_cell.length_a   1.000
_cell.length_b   1.000
_cell.length_c   1.000
_cell.angle_alpha   90.00
_cell.angle_beta   90.00
_cell.angle_gamma   90.00
#
_symmetry.space_group_name_H-M   'P 1'
#
loop_
_entity.id
_entity.type
_entity.pdbx_description
1 polymer ?
#
loop_
_entity_poly.entity_id
_entity_poly.type
_entity_poly.pdbx_seq_one_letter_code
_entity_poly.pdbx_strand_id
1 'polypeptide(L)' 'MVERVEPTTRYVAVDGAVASIDPGTDAHLEEITRRYLAGEAADRYLEFARRDLGEHVVITMTPEHWLSADLGSF' A
#
# COMPACT_ATOMS: atom_id res chain seq x y z
N MET A 1 16.75 -12.50 25.76
CA MET A 1 16.74 -12.08 24.35
C MET A 1 16.45 -13.34 23.54
N VAL A 2 15.35 -13.39 22.79
CA VAL A 2 15.07 -14.48 21.85
C VAL A 2 15.51 -13.97 20.49
N GLU A 3 16.59 -14.55 19.98
CA GLU A 3 16.92 -14.43 18.57
C GLU A 3 15.95 -15.34 17.82
N ARG A 4 15.23 -14.77 16.85
CA ARG A 4 14.34 -15.52 15.97
C ARG A 4 14.90 -15.42 14.56
N VAL A 5 15.35 -16.55 14.03
CA VAL A 5 16.03 -16.63 12.73
C VAL A 5 15.07 -17.13 11.63
N GLU A 6 13.98 -17.81 12.00
CA GLU A 6 12.92 -18.20 11.08
C GLU A 6 11.79 -17.16 11.03
N PRO A 7 11.32 -16.75 9.84
CA PRO A 7 10.21 -15.83 9.70
C PRO A 7 8.89 -16.47 10.15
N THR A 8 8.05 -15.68 10.82
CA THR A 8 6.67 -16.02 11.15
C THR A 8 5.71 -15.05 10.49
N THR A 9 4.46 -15.45 10.27
CA THR A 9 3.45 -14.56 9.71
C THR A 9 3.12 -13.46 10.71
N ARG A 10 3.37 -12.21 10.32
CA ARG A 10 3.05 -11.02 11.10
C ARG A 10 1.83 -10.34 10.53
N TYR A 11 0.89 -10.01 11.41
CA TYR A 11 -0.33 -9.30 11.07
C TYR A 11 -0.38 -7.95 11.78
N VAL A 12 -0.87 -6.94 11.08
CA VAL A 12 -1.22 -5.65 11.66
C VAL A 12 -2.55 -5.19 11.08
N ALA A 13 -3.46 -4.80 11.97
CA ALA A 13 -4.63 -3.99 11.63
C ALA A 13 -4.40 -2.58 12.17
N VAL A 14 -4.77 -1.59 11.36
CA VAL A 14 -4.69 -0.18 11.70
C VAL A 14 -6.04 0.44 11.41
N ASP A 15 -6.58 1.17 12.37
CA ASP A 15 -7.80 1.97 12.18
C ASP A 15 -7.59 3.40 12.66
N GLY A 16 -8.45 4.29 12.16
CA GLY A 16 -8.42 5.72 12.43
C GLY A 16 -9.31 6.48 11.44
N ALA A 17 -9.49 7.77 11.69
CA ALA A 17 -10.38 8.61 10.89
C ALA A 17 -9.82 8.86 9.48
N VAL A 18 -10.71 8.82 8.47
CA VAL A 18 -10.41 9.30 7.12
C VAL A 18 -10.37 10.83 7.15
N ALA A 19 -9.21 11.40 6.83
CA ALA A 19 -8.98 12.84 6.81
C ALA A 19 -9.47 13.48 5.49
N SER A 20 -9.31 12.79 4.35
CA SER A 20 -9.80 13.25 3.05
C SER A 20 -10.02 12.10 2.07
N ILE A 21 -10.90 12.36 1.10
CA ILE A 21 -11.07 11.53 -0.10
C ILE A 21 -11.07 12.48 -1.30
N ASP A 22 -10.00 12.43 -2.08
CA ASP A 22 -9.75 13.37 -3.18
C ASP A 22 -9.67 12.62 -4.51
N PRO A 23 -9.99 13.26 -5.66
CA PRO A 23 -9.74 12.65 -6.97
C PRO A 23 -8.27 12.27 -7.15
N GLY A 24 -8.04 11.07 -7.67
CA GLY A 24 -6.72 10.58 -8.05
C GLY A 24 -6.16 11.38 -9.23
N THR A 25 -4.84 11.59 -9.21
CA THR A 25 -4.13 12.27 -10.30
C THR A 25 -3.12 11.31 -10.90
N ASP A 26 -2.66 11.61 -12.12
CA ASP A 26 -1.61 10.84 -12.75
C ASP A 26 -0.31 10.84 -11.92
N ALA A 27 -0.01 11.94 -11.22
CA ALA A 27 1.12 12.02 -10.30
C ALA A 27 0.98 11.05 -9.11
N HIS A 28 -0.24 10.91 -8.54
CA HIS A 28 -0.50 9.93 -7.49
C HIS A 28 -0.33 8.49 -7.99
N LEU A 29 -0.80 8.21 -9.21
CA LEU A 29 -0.64 6.91 -9.86
C LEU A 29 0.84 6.58 -10.11
N GLU A 30 1.63 7.54 -10.58
CA GLU A 30 3.06 7.37 -10.78
C GLU A 30 3.81 7.16 -9.46
N GLU A 31 3.52 7.95 -8.43
CA GLU A 31 4.13 7.83 -7.10
C GLU A 31 3.92 6.42 -6.53
N ILE A 32 2.67 5.94 -6.48
CA ILE A 32 2.37 4.64 -5.88
C ILE A 32 2.94 3.50 -6.72
N THR A 33 2.94 3.63 -8.06
CA THR A 33 3.53 2.61 -8.93
C THR A 33 5.02 2.49 -8.70
N ARG A 34 5.75 3.61 -8.72
CA ARG A 34 7.22 3.64 -8.54
C ARG A 34 7.67 3.24 -7.14
N ARG A 35 6.78 3.33 -6.13
CA ARG A 35 7.04 2.83 -4.78
C ARG A 35 7.21 1.30 -4.74
N TYR A 36 6.51 0.56 -5.59
CA TYR A 36 6.48 -0.91 -5.56
C TYR A 36 7.05 -1.60 -6.81
N LEU A 37 7.10 -0.89 -7.93
CA LEU A 37 7.65 -1.38 -9.20
C LEU A 37 8.80 -0.48 -9.65
N ALA A 38 9.82 -1.08 -10.26
CA ALA A 38 10.99 -0.38 -10.77
C ALA A 38 11.21 -0.66 -12.27
N GLY A 39 11.91 0.26 -12.94
CA GLY A 39 12.29 0.13 -14.35
C GLY A 39 11.11 -0.11 -15.29
N GLU A 40 11.31 -0.96 -16.29
CA GLU A 40 10.31 -1.25 -17.34
C GLU A 40 9.00 -1.81 -16.79
N ALA A 41 9.02 -2.50 -15.65
CA ALA A 41 7.79 -3.03 -15.05
C ALA A 41 6.86 -1.92 -14.59
N ALA A 42 7.41 -0.84 -14.01
CA ALA A 42 6.64 0.34 -13.66
C ALA A 42 6.14 1.07 -14.91
N ASP A 43 6.98 1.19 -15.96
CA ASP A 43 6.60 1.89 -17.19
C ASP A 43 5.42 1.19 -17.89
N ARG A 44 5.48 -0.14 -18.04
CA ARG A 44 4.38 -0.93 -18.61
C ARG A 44 3.11 -0.87 -17.77
N TYR A 45 3.25 -0.88 -16.44
CA TYR A 45 2.09 -0.75 -15.56
C TYR A 45 1.42 0.62 -15.70
N LEU A 46 2.20 1.71 -15.78
CA LEU A 46 1.65 3.05 -15.95
C LEU A 46 0.91 3.20 -17.29
N GLU A 47 1.45 2.64 -18.37
CA GLU A 47 0.78 2.63 -19.67
C GLU A 47 -0.58 1.91 -19.59
N PHE A 48 -0.58 0.70 -19.03
CA PHE A 48 -1.79 -0.09 -18.81
C PHE A 48 -2.79 0.67 -17.93
N ALA A 49 -2.34 1.18 -16.78
CA ALA A 49 -3.21 1.85 -15.82
C ALA A 49 -3.88 3.09 -16.42
N ARG A 50 -3.13 3.93 -17.13
CA ARG A 50 -3.66 5.14 -17.78
C ARG A 50 -4.67 4.83 -18.89
N ARG A 51 -4.53 3.68 -19.57
CA ARG A 51 -5.41 3.27 -20.67
C ARG A 51 -6.66 2.57 -20.18
N ASP A 52 -6.50 1.66 -19.21
CA ASP A 52 -7.49 0.63 -18.90
C ASP A 52 -8.10 0.78 -17.50
N LEU A 53 -7.42 1.46 -16.57
CA LEU A 53 -7.96 1.73 -15.24
C LEU A 53 -8.62 3.12 -15.26
N GLY A 54 -9.88 3.18 -14.83
CA GLY A 54 -10.72 4.39 -14.86
C GLY A 54 -10.29 5.44 -13.84
N GLU A 55 -11.23 6.18 -13.27
CA GLU A 55 -10.91 7.18 -12.26
C GLU A 55 -10.48 6.54 -10.93
N HIS A 56 -9.48 7.14 -10.29
CA HIS A 56 -8.99 6.76 -8.97
C HIS A 56 -9.39 7.80 -7.92
N VAL A 57 -9.32 7.43 -6.66
CA VAL A 57 -9.37 8.35 -5.51
C VAL A 57 -8.18 8.12 -4.60
N VAL A 58 -7.73 9.18 -3.93
CA VAL A 58 -6.76 9.11 -2.84
C VAL A 58 -7.52 9.20 -1.53
N ILE A 59 -7.31 8.22 -0.66
CA ILE A 59 -7.86 8.20 0.69
C ILE A 59 -6.73 8.48 1.66
N THR A 60 -6.79 9.61 2.35
CA THR A 60 -5.85 9.95 3.43
C THR A 60 -6.51 9.62 4.76
N MET A 61 -5.85 8.85 5.61
CA MET A 61 -6.31 8.58 6.98
C MET A 61 -5.27 8.97 8.02
N THR A 62 -5.74 9.29 9.22
CA THR A 62 -4.90 9.44 10.42
C THR A 62 -5.02 8.16 11.23
N PRO A 63 -3.97 7.32 11.30
CA PRO A 63 -3.97 6.14 12.15
C PRO A 63 -4.07 6.51 13.64
N GLU A 64 -4.94 5.82 14.38
CA GLU A 64 -5.18 6.08 15.81
C GLU A 64 -5.00 4.82 16.67
N HIS A 65 -5.35 3.65 16.13
CA HIS A 65 -5.26 2.39 16.85
C HIS A 65 -4.55 1.32 16.01
N TRP A 66 -3.77 0.49 16.69
CA TRP A 66 -3.00 -0.61 16.09
C TRP A 66 -3.23 -1.89 16.86
N LEU A 67 -3.59 -2.95 16.14
CA LEU A 67 -3.56 -4.31 16.63
C LEU A 67 -2.50 -5.08 15.84
N SER A 68 -1.46 -5.54 16.53
CA SER A 68 -0.41 -6.37 15.93
C SER A 68 -0.42 -7.77 16.52
N ALA A 69 -0.18 -8.77 15.68
CA ALA A 69 -0.12 -10.16 16.07
C ALA A 69 0.99 -10.90 15.34
N ASP A 70 1.60 -11.86 16.05
CA ASP A 70 2.42 -12.90 15.45
C ASP A 70 1.57 -14.15 15.35
N LEU A 71 1.21 -14.52 14.12
CA LEU A 71 0.36 -15.67 13.84
C LEU A 71 1.15 -16.99 13.81
N GLY A 72 2.47 -16.93 14.02
CA GLY A 72 3.33 -18.11 14.04
C GLY A 72 3.62 -18.67 12.65
N SER A 73 3.92 -19.97 12.61
CA SER A 73 4.21 -20.75 11.40
C SER A 73 2.95 -21.48 10.95
N PHE A 74 2.73 -21.59 9.64
CA PHE A 74 1.67 -22.44 9.06
C PHE A 74 2.13 -23.89 8.90
#